data_AF-A0A1V4YJK1-F1
#
_entry.id   AF-A0A1V4YJK1-F1
#
_cell.length_a   1.000
_cell.length_b   1.000
_cell.length_c   1.000
_cell.angle_alpha   90.00
_cell.angle_beta   90.00
_cell.angle_gamma   90.00
#
_symmetry.space_group_name_H-M   'P 1'
#
loop_
_entity.id
_entity.type
_entity.pdbx_description
1 polymer ?
#
loop_
_entity_poly.entity_id
_entity_poly.type
_entity_poly.pdbx_seq_one_letter_code
_entity_poly.pdbx_strand_id
1 'polypeptide(L)'
;MDGNRRYANRVGKLTNYGHVRGASVTEKVIEWSYEVGVKQLTVYAFSTENFNRSEDEKQKLFELIGLKFDELCQDERTHKRKMHIRAIGDLQKLPSGLRYSIKEAERCTANYDQFYLNVAIAYGGRQDIIQAVRKIAEKIDKGQLDPEDITEGTIADHLYPVAGDPVPNVDLIIRTGGDERVSNFLPWQTSGNECATYFCAPFWPEFRKIDLLRSIRIYQERLQEKKLVMMKRNAIFLKTLEKKDVEMVHSCPANRVRVI
;
A
#
# COMPACT_ATOMS: atom_id res chain seq x y z
N MET A 1 -2.31 10.36 -1.56
CA MET A 1 -1.72 11.70 -1.77
C MET A 1 -2.87 12.72 -1.84
N ASP A 2 -3.31 13.26 -0.71
CA ASP A 2 -4.51 14.11 -0.65
C ASP A 2 -4.19 15.57 -0.32
N GLY A 3 -5.06 16.48 -0.77
CA GLY A 3 -4.95 17.92 -0.54
C GLY A 3 -4.54 18.76 -1.74
N ASN A 4 -4.26 18.17 -2.92
CA ASN A 4 -3.82 18.93 -4.11
C ASN A 4 -4.78 20.07 -4.51
N ARG A 5 -6.08 19.77 -4.60
CA ARG A 5 -7.13 20.77 -4.93
C ARG A 5 -7.24 21.85 -3.86
N ARG A 6 -7.25 21.43 -2.59
CA ARG A 6 -7.34 22.34 -1.43
C ARG A 6 -6.13 23.26 -1.34
N TYR A 7 -4.94 22.74 -1.63
CA TYR A 7 -3.72 23.51 -1.74
C TYR A 7 -3.80 24.55 -2.85
N ALA A 8 -4.19 24.16 -4.07
CA ALA A 8 -4.32 25.07 -5.21
C ALA A 8 -5.28 26.23 -4.90
N ASN A 9 -6.46 25.90 -4.37
CA ASN A 9 -7.45 26.89 -3.94
C ASN A 9 -6.88 27.85 -2.88
N ARG A 10 -6.19 27.32 -1.86
CA ARG A 10 -5.62 28.13 -0.78
C ARG A 10 -4.55 29.11 -1.26
N VAL A 11 -3.82 28.79 -2.32
CA VAL A 11 -2.80 29.69 -2.92
C VAL A 11 -3.31 30.48 -4.13
N GLY A 12 -4.62 30.49 -4.38
CA GLY A 12 -5.24 31.24 -5.47
C GLY A 12 -4.84 30.75 -6.87
N LYS A 13 -4.60 29.44 -7.04
CA LYS A 13 -4.20 28.83 -8.31
C LYS A 13 -5.23 27.79 -8.77
N LEU A 14 -5.21 27.49 -10.07
CA LEU A 14 -6.05 26.45 -10.67
C LEU A 14 -5.70 25.06 -10.12
N THR A 15 -6.68 24.16 -10.05
CA THR A 15 -6.52 22.76 -9.60
C THR A 15 -5.29 22.05 -10.18
N ASN A 16 -5.03 22.22 -11.49
CA ASN A 16 -3.89 21.60 -12.15
C ASN A 16 -2.54 21.99 -11.51
N TYR A 17 -2.41 23.23 -11.04
CA TYR A 17 -1.20 23.68 -10.34
C TYR A 17 -0.94 22.84 -9.07
N GLY A 18 -1.99 22.52 -8.31
CA GLY A 18 -1.88 21.67 -7.13
C GLY A 18 -1.46 20.25 -7.46
N HIS A 19 -1.98 19.68 -8.55
CA HIS A 19 -1.61 18.34 -9.01
C HIS A 19 -0.15 18.28 -9.49
N VAL A 20 0.30 19.26 -10.27
CA VAL A 20 1.70 19.38 -10.71
C VAL A 20 2.65 19.50 -9.51
N ARG A 21 2.33 20.37 -8.55
CA ARG A 21 3.12 20.48 -7.32
C ARG A 21 3.12 19.18 -6.51
N GLY A 22 1.98 18.49 -6.46
CA GLY A 22 1.86 17.19 -5.84
C GLY A 22 2.78 16.15 -6.50
N ALA A 23 2.83 16.10 -7.83
CA ALA A 23 3.72 15.18 -8.56
C ALA A 23 5.20 15.44 -8.23
N SER A 24 5.62 16.72 -8.15
CA SER A 24 6.99 17.06 -7.71
C SER A 24 7.30 16.62 -6.28
N VAL A 25 6.30 16.60 -5.38
CA VAL A 25 6.49 16.05 -4.02
C VAL A 25 6.58 14.52 -4.06
N THR A 26 5.83 13.85 -4.94
CA THR A 26 5.92 12.40 -5.13
C THR A 26 7.32 11.96 -5.53
N GLU A 27 7.98 12.65 -6.46
CA GLU A 27 9.37 12.38 -6.84
C GLU A 27 10.33 12.48 -5.64
N LYS A 28 10.16 13.52 -4.81
CA LYS A 28 10.96 13.68 -3.58
C LYS A 28 10.70 12.56 -2.58
N VAL A 29 9.44 12.13 -2.43
CA VAL A 29 9.09 11.03 -1.52
C VAL A 29 9.66 9.70 -2.00
N ILE A 30 9.68 9.45 -3.31
CA ILE A 30 10.37 8.28 -3.89
C ILE A 30 11.85 8.29 -3.48
N GLU A 31 12.52 9.42 -3.65
CA GLU A 31 13.92 9.60 -3.26
C GLU A 31 14.14 9.42 -1.75
N TRP A 32 13.37 10.10 -0.92
CA TRP A 32 13.51 9.98 0.54
C TRP A 32 13.22 8.56 1.04
N SER A 33 12.27 7.87 0.42
CA SER A 33 11.94 6.47 0.75
C SER A 33 13.12 5.55 0.46
N TYR A 34 13.75 5.72 -0.71
CA TYR A 34 14.97 5.00 -1.07
C TYR A 34 16.11 5.28 -0.08
N GLU A 35 16.37 6.56 0.23
CA GLU A 35 17.45 6.99 1.13
C GLU A 35 17.33 6.41 2.54
N VAL A 36 16.10 6.25 3.06
CA VAL A 36 15.86 5.69 4.40
C VAL A 36 15.71 4.17 4.40
N GLY A 37 15.91 3.52 3.25
CA GLY A 37 15.92 2.06 3.13
C GLY A 37 14.55 1.40 3.00
N VAL A 38 13.49 2.15 2.66
CA VAL A 38 12.19 1.56 2.30
C VAL A 38 12.39 0.68 1.07
N LYS A 39 11.91 -0.56 1.11
CA LYS A 39 12.02 -1.50 -0.01
C LYS A 39 10.89 -1.36 -1.02
N GLN A 40 9.72 -0.93 -0.57
CA GLN A 40 8.55 -0.80 -1.42
C GLN A 40 7.71 0.43 -1.04
N LEU A 41 7.37 1.23 -2.03
CA LEU A 41 6.50 2.39 -1.92
C LEU A 41 5.30 2.22 -2.83
N THR A 42 4.08 2.37 -2.28
CA THR A 42 2.85 2.40 -3.07
C THR A 42 2.21 3.79 -2.98
N VAL A 43 2.00 4.44 -4.11
CA VAL A 43 1.39 5.78 -4.18
C VAL A 43 -0.01 5.71 -4.76
N TYR A 44 -0.98 6.33 -4.08
CA TYR A 44 -2.36 6.39 -4.58
C TYR A 44 -2.55 7.61 -5.50
N ALA A 45 -2.38 7.39 -6.81
CA ALA A 45 -2.34 8.45 -7.83
C ALA A 45 -3.75 8.80 -8.36
N PHE A 46 -4.60 7.80 -8.60
CA PHE A 46 -5.97 8.03 -9.09
C PHE A 46 -6.92 6.94 -8.61
N SER A 47 -7.96 7.31 -7.85
CA SER A 47 -8.94 6.36 -7.31
C SER A 47 -10.10 6.08 -8.27
N THR A 48 -10.82 4.98 -8.06
CA THR A 48 -12.07 4.69 -8.77
C THR A 48 -13.12 5.80 -8.60
N GLU A 49 -13.15 6.45 -7.44
CA GLU A 49 -14.08 7.56 -7.16
C GLU A 49 -13.66 8.85 -7.88
N ASN A 50 -12.42 8.95 -8.35
CA ASN A 50 -11.95 10.12 -9.09
C ASN A 50 -12.49 10.17 -10.53
N PHE A 51 -13.10 9.10 -11.03
CA PHE A 51 -13.83 9.12 -12.31
C PHE A 51 -15.05 10.06 -12.30
N ASN A 52 -15.56 10.41 -11.11
CA ASN A 52 -16.67 11.36 -10.93
C ASN A 52 -16.24 12.84 -11.04
N ARG A 53 -14.94 13.12 -11.26
CA ARG A 53 -14.45 14.49 -11.53
C ARG A 53 -14.77 14.91 -12.97
N SER A 54 -14.66 16.21 -13.26
CA SER A 54 -14.88 16.73 -14.62
C SER A 54 -13.91 16.10 -15.63
N GLU A 55 -14.35 15.94 -16.87
CA GLU A 55 -13.51 15.37 -17.95
C GLU A 55 -12.21 16.16 -18.14
N ASP A 56 -12.25 17.49 -18.08
CA ASP A 56 -11.07 18.35 -18.16
C ASP A 56 -10.06 18.07 -17.03
N GLU A 57 -10.51 17.88 -15.78
CA GLU A 57 -9.61 17.54 -14.68
C GLU A 57 -9.02 16.14 -14.85
N LYS A 58 -9.84 15.17 -15.27
CA LYS A 58 -9.38 13.79 -15.49
C LYS A 58 -8.34 13.71 -16.60
N GLN A 59 -8.59 14.38 -17.72
CA GLN A 59 -7.67 14.38 -18.86
C GLN A 59 -6.31 14.97 -18.48
N LYS A 60 -6.29 16.12 -17.80
CA LYS A 60 -5.05 16.74 -17.29
C LYS A 60 -4.30 15.84 -16.30
N LEU A 61 -5.04 15.12 -15.45
CA LEU A 61 -4.45 14.14 -14.54
C LEU A 61 -3.83 12.95 -15.29
N PHE A 62 -4.51 12.41 -16.30
CA PHE A 62 -3.98 11.30 -17.10
C PHE A 62 -2.73 11.71 -17.88
N GLU A 63 -2.73 12.90 -18.47
CA GLU A 63 -1.55 13.47 -19.15
C GLU A 63 -0.38 13.65 -18.17
N LEU A 64 -0.63 14.23 -16.99
CA LEU A 64 0.40 14.41 -15.97
C LEU A 64 0.97 13.07 -15.48
N ILE A 65 0.11 12.08 -15.24
CA ILE A 65 0.55 10.75 -14.79
C ILE A 65 1.37 10.07 -15.91
N GLY A 66 0.93 10.16 -17.17
CA GLY A 66 1.65 9.61 -18.32
C GLY A 66 3.05 10.21 -18.45
N LEU A 67 3.13 11.54 -18.40
CA LEU A 67 4.41 12.26 -18.39
C LEU A 67 5.33 11.77 -17.26
N LYS A 68 4.80 11.54 -16.05
CA LYS A 68 5.61 11.04 -14.93
C LYS A 68 6.09 9.61 -15.11
N PHE A 69 5.35 8.73 -15.77
CA PHE A 69 5.87 7.42 -16.15
C PHE A 69 6.99 7.52 -17.18
N ASP A 70 6.83 8.37 -18.19
CA ASP A 70 7.84 8.57 -19.23
C ASP A 70 9.14 9.13 -18.62
N GLU A 71 9.03 10.11 -17.72
CA GLU A 71 10.17 10.66 -16.97
C GLU A 71 10.84 9.59 -16.09
N LEU A 72 10.06 8.80 -15.33
CA LEU A 72 10.60 7.72 -14.50
C LEU A 72 11.31 6.64 -15.33
N CYS A 73 10.80 6.35 -16.53
CA CYS A 73 11.37 5.40 -17.48
C CYS A 73 12.75 5.86 -18.00
N GLN A 74 12.98 7.17 -18.11
CA GLN A 74 14.22 7.76 -18.63
C GLN A 74 15.19 8.24 -17.53
N ASP A 75 14.75 8.35 -16.28
CA ASP A 75 15.57 8.84 -15.17
C ASP A 75 16.72 7.88 -14.84
N GLU A 76 17.96 8.36 -14.92
CA GLU A 76 19.14 7.59 -14.52
C GLU A 76 19.06 7.04 -13.10
N ARG A 77 18.40 7.76 -12.18
CA ARG A 77 18.21 7.32 -10.79
C ARG A 77 17.36 6.06 -10.73
N THR A 78 16.35 5.91 -11.58
CA THR A 78 15.54 4.68 -11.68
C THR A 78 16.42 3.48 -11.97
N HIS A 79 17.30 3.61 -12.97
CA HIS A 79 18.19 2.52 -13.39
C HIS A 79 19.31 2.24 -12.40
N LYS A 80 19.96 3.29 -11.85
CA LYS A 80 21.03 3.16 -10.84
C LYS A 80 20.51 2.53 -9.55
N ARG A 81 19.30 2.91 -9.13
CA ARG A 81 18.65 2.37 -7.92
C ARG A 81 17.98 1.02 -8.15
N LYS A 82 17.98 0.50 -9.39
CA LYS A 82 17.26 -0.72 -9.79
C LYS A 82 15.82 -0.68 -9.25
N MET A 83 15.08 0.36 -9.62
CA MET A 83 13.70 0.58 -9.19
C MET A 83 12.71 -0.15 -10.11
N HIS A 84 12.01 -1.15 -9.60
CA HIS A 84 10.94 -1.83 -10.33
C HIS A 84 9.63 -1.06 -10.23
N ILE A 85 9.14 -0.55 -11.36
CA ILE A 85 7.91 0.25 -11.45
C ILE A 85 6.76 -0.67 -11.87
N ARG A 86 5.64 -0.58 -11.16
CA ARG A 86 4.40 -1.32 -11.44
C ARG A 86 3.19 -0.40 -11.33
N ALA A 87 2.22 -0.53 -12.22
CA ALA A 87 0.91 0.11 -12.08
C ALA A 87 -0.10 -0.91 -11.51
N ILE A 88 -0.88 -0.50 -10.52
CA ILE A 88 -1.93 -1.35 -9.92
C ILE A 88 -3.30 -0.68 -10.07
N GLY A 89 -4.31 -1.46 -10.46
CA GLY A 89 -5.68 -0.99 -10.66
C GLY A 89 -6.26 -1.39 -12.02
N ASP A 90 -7.45 -0.86 -12.32
CA ASP A 90 -8.19 -1.22 -13.54
C ASP A 90 -7.67 -0.44 -14.76
N LEU A 91 -6.51 -0.86 -15.27
CA LEU A 91 -5.80 -0.16 -16.33
C LEU A 91 -6.59 -0.07 -17.64
N GLN A 92 -7.59 -0.94 -17.86
CA GLN A 92 -8.43 -0.90 -19.06
C GLN A 92 -9.33 0.34 -19.12
N LYS A 93 -9.57 1.00 -17.99
CA LYS A 93 -10.31 2.27 -17.92
C LYS A 93 -9.47 3.49 -18.29
N LEU A 94 -8.17 3.32 -18.55
CA LEU A 94 -7.25 4.41 -18.83
C LEU A 94 -7.14 4.68 -20.33
N PRO A 95 -6.93 5.94 -20.74
CA PRO A 95 -6.70 6.28 -22.15
C PRO A 95 -5.46 5.57 -22.70
N SER A 96 -5.45 5.29 -24.01
CA SER A 96 -4.39 4.53 -24.68
C SER A 96 -2.99 5.11 -24.46
N GLY A 97 -2.85 6.44 -24.51
CA GLY A 97 -1.57 7.12 -24.25
C GLY A 97 -1.01 6.82 -22.86
N LEU A 98 -1.84 6.92 -21.81
CA LEU A 98 -1.43 6.60 -20.45
C LEU A 98 -1.08 5.10 -20.30
N ARG A 99 -1.87 4.20 -20.90
CA ARG A 99 -1.56 2.76 -20.90
C ARG A 99 -0.23 2.45 -21.57
N TYR A 100 0.12 3.18 -22.62
CA TYR A 100 1.41 3.04 -23.31
C TYR A 100 2.57 3.46 -22.39
N SER A 101 2.52 4.65 -21.79
CA SER A 101 3.56 5.13 -20.86
C SER A 101 3.75 4.18 -19.67
N ILE A 102 2.64 3.67 -19.10
CA ILE A 102 2.69 2.66 -18.03
C ILE A 102 3.44 1.41 -18.50
N LYS A 103 3.06 0.86 -19.66
CA LYS A 103 3.67 -0.38 -20.19
C LYS A 103 5.16 -0.22 -20.46
N GLU A 104 5.58 0.93 -20.98
CA GLU A 104 7.01 1.19 -21.23
C GLU A 104 7.81 1.29 -19.93
N ALA A 105 7.28 1.96 -18.90
CA ALA A 105 7.92 2.04 -17.59
C ALA A 105 8.01 0.68 -16.88
N GLU A 106 6.95 -0.15 -16.95
CA GLU A 106 6.98 -1.52 -16.44
C GLU A 106 8.01 -2.37 -17.20
N ARG A 107 8.04 -2.26 -18.54
CA ARG A 107 8.95 -3.01 -19.40
C ARG A 107 10.42 -2.67 -19.14
N CYS A 108 10.77 -1.38 -19.05
CA CYS A 108 12.16 -0.97 -18.89
C CYS A 108 12.72 -1.29 -17.49
N THR A 109 11.85 -1.51 -16.51
CA THR A 109 12.21 -1.81 -15.12
C THR A 109 11.88 -3.24 -14.68
N ALA A 110 11.41 -4.11 -15.58
CA ALA A 110 10.90 -5.44 -15.26
C ALA A 110 11.91 -6.36 -14.54
N ASN A 111 13.21 -6.17 -14.80
CA ASN A 111 14.29 -7.00 -14.24
C ASN A 111 14.97 -6.35 -13.02
N TYR A 112 14.33 -5.37 -12.40
CA TYR A 112 14.88 -4.66 -11.25
C TYR A 112 14.25 -5.18 -9.94
N ASP A 113 15.01 -5.15 -8.84
CA ASP A 113 14.62 -5.86 -7.60
C ASP A 113 15.04 -5.13 -6.30
N GLN A 114 15.64 -3.94 -6.38
CA GLN A 114 16.17 -3.27 -5.20
C GLN A 114 15.15 -2.35 -4.51
N PHE A 115 14.27 -1.72 -5.29
CA PHE A 115 13.24 -0.79 -4.81
C PHE A 115 11.97 -0.91 -5.65
N TYR A 116 10.84 -1.19 -5.02
CA TYR A 116 9.57 -1.39 -5.73
C TYR A 116 8.70 -0.14 -5.62
N LEU A 117 8.32 0.44 -6.75
CA LEU A 117 7.37 1.56 -6.83
C LEU A 117 6.07 1.05 -7.45
N ASN A 118 5.00 1.00 -6.66
CA ASN A 118 3.66 0.72 -7.18
C ASN A 118 2.86 2.01 -7.29
N VAL A 119 2.30 2.27 -8.45
CA VAL A 119 1.45 3.44 -8.71
C VAL A 119 0.00 2.97 -8.85
N ALA A 120 -0.84 3.30 -7.88
CA ALA A 120 -2.24 2.89 -7.87
C ALA A 120 -3.10 3.87 -8.69
N ILE A 121 -3.63 3.40 -9.82
CA ILE A 121 -4.32 4.21 -10.85
C ILE A 121 -5.58 3.48 -11.29
N ALA A 122 -6.71 4.19 -11.32
CA ALA A 122 -8.02 3.55 -11.43
C ALA A 122 -8.19 2.42 -10.38
N TYR A 123 -7.57 2.61 -9.21
CA TYR A 123 -7.54 1.62 -8.15
C TYR A 123 -8.63 1.89 -7.12
N GLY A 124 -9.22 0.81 -6.61
CA GLY A 124 -10.07 0.81 -5.43
C GLY A 124 -10.02 -0.57 -4.79
N GLY A 125 -9.80 -0.64 -3.48
CA GLY A 125 -9.55 -1.89 -2.77
C GLY A 125 -10.69 -2.90 -2.84
N ARG A 126 -11.94 -2.43 -2.73
CA ARG A 126 -13.11 -3.28 -2.98
C ARG A 126 -13.13 -3.86 -4.40
N GLN A 127 -12.74 -3.05 -5.39
CA GLN A 127 -12.69 -3.50 -6.78
C GLN A 127 -11.56 -4.52 -6.99
N ASP A 128 -10.42 -4.34 -6.33
CA ASP A 128 -9.29 -5.28 -6.33
C ASP A 128 -9.75 -6.67 -5.83
N ILE A 129 -10.44 -6.71 -4.69
CA ILE A 129 -11.01 -7.94 -4.13
C ILE A 129 -12.03 -8.58 -5.08
N ILE A 130 -12.94 -7.79 -5.66
CA ILE A 130 -13.92 -8.31 -6.63
C ILE A 130 -13.22 -8.95 -7.84
N GLN A 131 -12.16 -8.33 -8.35
CA GLN A 131 -11.40 -8.84 -9.49
C GLN A 131 -10.61 -10.11 -9.11
N ALA A 132 -10.06 -10.19 -7.91
CA ALA A 132 -9.42 -11.40 -7.39
C ALA A 132 -10.42 -12.56 -7.31
N VAL A 133 -11.60 -12.34 -6.72
CA VAL A 133 -12.67 -13.34 -6.61
C VAL A 133 -13.13 -13.82 -7.99
N ARG A 134 -13.28 -12.93 -8.97
CA ARG A 134 -13.65 -13.33 -10.35
C ARG A 134 -12.61 -14.26 -10.98
N LYS A 135 -11.32 -13.96 -10.83
CA LYS A 135 -10.24 -14.82 -11.35
C LYS A 135 -10.20 -16.18 -10.65
N ILE A 136 -10.44 -16.21 -9.34
CA ILE A 136 -10.54 -17.45 -8.56
C ILE A 136 -11.72 -18.28 -9.07
N ALA A 137 -12.89 -17.66 -9.28
CA ALA A 137 -14.05 -18.33 -9.84
C ALA A 137 -13.79 -18.89 -11.25
N GLU A 138 -13.10 -18.15 -12.12
CA GLU A 138 -12.67 -18.65 -13.45
C GLU A 138 -11.72 -19.85 -13.36
N LYS A 139 -10.86 -19.91 -12.33
CA LYS A 139 -9.98 -21.07 -12.10
C LYS A 139 -10.77 -22.30 -11.62
N ILE A 140 -11.76 -22.10 -10.74
CA ILE A 140 -12.65 -23.17 -10.29
C ILE A 140 -13.44 -23.74 -11.48
N ASP A 141 -14.04 -22.88 -12.30
CA ASP A 141 -14.81 -23.28 -13.48
C ASP A 141 -13.98 -24.11 -14.47
N LYS A 142 -12.68 -23.83 -14.56
CA LYS A 142 -11.71 -24.58 -15.38
C LYS A 142 -11.15 -25.83 -14.71
N GLY A 143 -11.57 -26.16 -13.48
CA GLY A 143 -11.04 -27.28 -12.70
C GLY A 143 -9.57 -27.12 -12.29
N GLN A 144 -9.08 -25.88 -12.19
CA GLN A 144 -7.69 -25.55 -11.84
C GLN A 144 -7.48 -25.27 -10.35
N LEU A 145 -8.58 -25.16 -9.58
CA LEU A 145 -8.58 -24.88 -8.15
C LEU A 145 -9.87 -25.43 -7.54
N ASP A 146 -9.77 -26.17 -6.45
CA ASP A 146 -10.95 -26.60 -5.69
C ASP A 146 -11.40 -25.49 -4.72
N PRO A 147 -12.72 -25.26 -4.54
CA PRO A 147 -13.23 -24.25 -3.62
C PRO A 147 -12.72 -24.39 -2.18
N GLU A 148 -12.49 -25.62 -1.72
CA GLU A 148 -11.97 -25.93 -0.37
C GLU A 148 -10.50 -25.55 -0.19
N ASP A 149 -9.75 -25.36 -1.28
CA ASP A 149 -8.35 -24.93 -1.26
C ASP A 149 -8.20 -23.40 -1.23
N ILE A 150 -9.30 -22.65 -1.16
CA ILE A 150 -9.25 -21.19 -1.06
C ILE A 150 -8.79 -20.79 0.35
N THR A 151 -7.64 -20.12 0.40
CA THR A 151 -7.06 -19.56 1.62
C THR A 151 -6.89 -18.04 1.50
N GLU A 152 -6.47 -17.39 2.59
CA GLU A 152 -6.03 -15.98 2.53
C GLU A 152 -4.88 -15.79 1.53
N GLY A 153 -3.97 -16.75 1.43
CA GLY A 153 -2.89 -16.76 0.43
C GLY A 153 -3.44 -16.83 -0.99
N THR A 154 -4.44 -17.68 -1.22
CA THR A 154 -5.12 -17.77 -2.52
C THR A 154 -5.71 -16.43 -2.93
N ILE A 155 -6.34 -15.68 -2.03
CA ILE A 155 -6.87 -14.34 -2.35
C ILE A 155 -5.72 -13.36 -2.61
N ALA A 156 -4.69 -13.34 -1.77
CA ALA A 156 -3.54 -12.45 -1.89
C ALA A 156 -2.84 -12.58 -3.25
N ASP A 157 -2.67 -13.80 -3.76
CA ASP A 157 -2.03 -14.10 -5.05
C ASP A 157 -2.85 -13.63 -6.28
N HIS A 158 -4.11 -13.26 -6.08
CA HIS A 158 -5.00 -12.80 -7.16
C HIS A 158 -5.30 -11.30 -7.11
N LEU A 159 -4.84 -10.60 -6.07
CA LEU A 159 -4.87 -9.13 -5.98
C LEU A 159 -3.79 -8.50 -6.87
N TYR A 160 -3.85 -7.18 -7.07
CA TYR A 160 -2.76 -6.49 -7.76
C TYR A 160 -1.46 -6.45 -6.93
N PRO A 161 -0.29 -6.47 -7.59
CA PRO A 161 -0.03 -6.80 -8.99
C PRO A 161 -0.06 -8.31 -9.21
N VAL A 162 -0.52 -8.71 -10.39
CA VAL A 162 -0.72 -10.12 -10.77
C VAL A 162 0.59 -10.75 -11.29
N ALA A 163 1.66 -9.96 -11.44
CA ALA A 163 2.91 -10.36 -12.05
C ALA A 163 3.92 -10.84 -10.99
N GLY A 164 3.83 -12.10 -10.60
CA GLY A 164 4.88 -12.90 -9.95
C GLY A 164 5.24 -12.56 -8.49
N ASP A 165 5.19 -11.29 -8.12
CA ASP A 165 5.55 -10.79 -6.79
C ASP A 165 4.33 -10.14 -6.14
N PRO A 166 3.61 -10.83 -5.24
CA PRO A 166 2.48 -10.22 -4.54
C PRO A 166 2.93 -8.96 -3.80
N VAL A 167 2.06 -7.94 -3.73
CA VAL A 167 2.32 -6.80 -2.85
C VAL A 167 2.37 -7.32 -1.40
N PRO A 168 3.49 -7.17 -0.68
CA PRO A 168 3.57 -7.57 0.71
C PRO A 168 2.59 -6.77 1.56
N ASN A 169 2.34 -7.28 2.77
CA ASN A 169 1.56 -6.56 3.76
C ASN A 169 2.11 -5.14 3.97
N VAL A 170 1.20 -4.18 4.14
CA VAL A 170 1.55 -2.78 4.32
C VAL A 170 1.95 -2.54 5.77
N ASP A 171 3.20 -2.13 5.97
CA ASP A 171 3.72 -1.73 7.28
C ASP A 171 3.17 -0.39 7.77
N LEU A 172 3.04 0.58 6.86
CA LEU A 172 2.72 1.97 7.18
C LEU A 172 1.89 2.63 6.07
N ILE A 173 0.70 3.12 6.42
CA ILE A 173 -0.10 4.01 5.57
C ILE A 173 0.15 5.47 5.99
N ILE A 174 0.47 6.30 5.01
CA ILE A 174 0.56 7.75 5.18
C ILE A 174 -0.58 8.42 4.43
N ARG A 175 -1.35 9.26 5.13
CA ARG A 175 -2.35 10.11 4.51
C ARG A 175 -2.20 11.56 4.93
N THR A 176 -2.18 12.42 3.93
CA THR A 176 -2.07 13.87 4.04
C THR A 176 -3.43 14.56 4.00
N GLY A 177 -3.46 15.85 4.31
CA GLY A 177 -4.64 16.71 4.17
C GLY A 177 -5.67 16.62 5.29
N GLY A 178 -5.28 16.11 6.46
CA GLY A 178 -6.09 16.15 7.68
C GLY A 178 -7.29 15.20 7.73
N ASP A 179 -7.44 14.32 6.74
CA ASP A 179 -8.50 13.30 6.72
C ASP A 179 -8.05 12.03 7.46
N GLU A 180 -8.85 11.58 8.43
CA GLU A 180 -8.57 10.38 9.24
C GLU A 180 -9.30 9.13 8.72
N ARG A 181 -9.03 8.76 7.46
CA ARG A 181 -9.60 7.54 6.85
C ARG A 181 -8.67 6.96 5.79
N VAL A 182 -8.74 5.66 5.52
CA VAL A 182 -7.91 5.03 4.46
C VAL A 182 -8.50 5.17 3.05
N SER A 183 -9.79 5.52 2.92
CA SER A 183 -10.51 5.69 1.63
C SER A 183 -10.31 4.55 0.64
N ASN A 184 -10.66 3.32 1.03
CA ASN A 184 -10.67 2.16 0.12
C ASN A 184 -9.28 1.84 -0.48
N PHE A 185 -8.18 2.23 0.19
CA PHE A 185 -6.82 2.00 -0.27
C PHE A 185 -6.21 0.77 0.42
N LEU A 186 -5.88 -0.26 -0.37
CA LEU A 186 -5.22 -1.50 0.05
C LEU A 186 -5.83 -2.21 1.27
N PRO A 187 -7.18 -2.34 1.38
CA PRO A 187 -7.83 -2.86 2.58
C PRO A 187 -7.43 -4.28 2.96
N TRP A 188 -7.05 -5.12 1.98
CA TRP A 188 -6.59 -6.49 2.21
C TRP A 188 -5.15 -6.50 2.73
N GLN A 189 -4.26 -5.76 2.04
CA GLN A 189 -2.84 -5.72 2.37
C GLN A 189 -2.57 -4.97 3.69
N THR A 190 -3.51 -4.14 4.15
CA THR A 190 -3.47 -3.46 5.45
C THR A 190 -4.10 -4.34 6.52
N SER A 191 -3.45 -5.45 6.87
CA SER A 191 -3.93 -6.35 7.93
C SER A 191 -3.96 -5.60 9.28
N GLY A 192 -5.14 -5.63 9.93
CA GLY A 192 -5.57 -4.63 10.91
C GLY A 192 -4.59 -4.31 12.04
N ASN A 193 -3.98 -5.32 12.67
CA ASN A 193 -3.08 -5.10 13.82
C ASN A 193 -1.64 -4.78 13.41
N GLU A 194 -1.26 -5.05 12.16
CA GLU A 194 0.13 -5.04 11.71
C GLU A 194 0.54 -3.71 11.10
N CYS A 195 -0.38 -3.09 10.36
CA CYS A 195 -0.19 -1.79 9.71
C CYS A 195 -0.28 -0.60 10.68
N ALA A 196 0.73 0.27 10.67
CA ALA A 196 0.66 1.59 11.29
C ALA A 196 -0.06 2.59 10.37
N THR A 197 -0.80 3.53 10.94
CA THR A 197 -1.42 4.62 10.18
C THR A 197 -0.90 5.97 10.65
N TYR A 198 -0.52 6.82 9.71
CA TYR A 198 -0.12 8.20 9.98
C TYR A 198 -1.00 9.16 9.18
N PHE A 199 -1.90 9.82 9.89
CA PHE A 199 -2.70 10.93 9.37
C PHE A 199 -1.99 12.24 9.71
N CYS A 200 -1.83 13.12 8.73
CA CYS A 200 -1.17 14.40 8.94
C CYS A 200 -1.91 15.55 8.25
N ALA A 201 -1.79 16.72 8.86
CA ALA A 201 -2.47 17.94 8.43
C ALA A 201 -1.96 18.54 7.09
N PRO A 202 -0.65 18.58 6.78
CA PRO A 202 -0.16 19.21 5.55
C PRO A 202 -0.86 18.66 4.31
N PHE A 203 -1.18 19.52 3.34
CA PHE A 203 -1.62 19.02 2.04
C PHE A 203 -0.46 18.33 1.33
N TRP A 204 -0.75 17.41 0.42
CA TRP A 204 0.29 16.67 -0.30
C TRP A 204 1.37 17.58 -0.94
N PRO A 205 1.03 18.72 -1.59
CA PRO A 205 2.04 19.63 -2.13
C PRO A 205 2.96 20.30 -1.08
N GLU A 206 2.64 20.18 0.21
CA GLU A 206 3.39 20.72 1.34
C GLU A 206 4.11 19.63 2.15
N PHE A 207 3.97 18.36 1.77
CA PHE A 207 4.56 17.26 2.50
C PHE A 207 6.09 17.30 2.39
N ARG A 208 6.78 17.20 3.54
CA ARG A 208 8.25 17.34 3.62
C ARG A 208 8.89 16.05 4.09
N LYS A 209 10.21 15.96 3.92
CA LYS A 209 11.02 14.84 4.43
C LYS A 209 10.81 14.60 5.93
N ILE A 210 10.69 15.66 6.73
CA ILE A 210 10.43 15.52 8.17
C ILE A 210 9.09 14.85 8.47
N ASP A 211 8.09 15.02 7.61
CA ASP A 211 6.76 14.41 7.79
C ASP A 211 6.82 12.90 7.46
N LEU A 212 7.62 12.49 6.46
CA LEU A 212 7.96 11.08 6.20
C LEU A 212 8.75 10.46 7.37
N LEU A 213 9.77 11.15 7.89
CA LEU A 213 10.55 10.64 9.02
C LEU A 213 9.70 10.47 10.28
N ARG A 214 8.75 11.38 10.52
CA ARG A 214 7.77 11.26 11.62
C ARG A 214 6.85 10.05 11.45
N SER A 215 6.37 9.78 10.22
CA SER A 215 5.52 8.61 9.98
C SER A 215 6.27 7.30 10.20
N ILE A 216 7.54 7.23 9.77
CA ILE A 216 8.40 6.07 10.00
C ILE A 216 8.65 5.87 11.51
N ARG A 217 8.90 6.95 12.25
CA ARG A 217 9.07 6.88 13.70
C ARG A 217 7.84 6.30 14.39
N ILE A 218 6.63 6.68 13.97
CA ILE A 218 5.38 6.12 14.53
C ILE A 218 5.28 4.62 14.29
N TYR A 219 5.66 4.16 13.10
CA TYR A 219 5.74 2.72 12.82
C TYR A 219 6.75 2.02 13.74
N GLN A 220 7.95 2.59 13.89
CA GLN A 220 8.99 2.04 14.76
C GLN A 220 8.56 1.96 16.23
N GLU A 221 7.88 2.99 16.75
CA GLU A 221 7.35 3.02 18.12
C GLU A 221 6.29 1.92 18.31
N ARG A 222 5.36 1.74 17.37
CA ARG A 222 4.37 0.64 17.40
C ARG A 222 5.04 -0.73 17.35
N LEU A 223 6.09 -0.89 16.53
CA LEU A 223 6.84 -2.15 16.44
C LEU A 223 7.52 -2.47 17.77
N GLN A 224 8.10 -1.47 18.44
CA GLN A 224 8.72 -1.64 19.75
C GLN A 224 7.70 -2.01 20.83
N GLU A 225 6.54 -1.35 20.84
CA GLU A 225 5.46 -1.66 21.78
C GLU A 225 4.97 -3.11 21.61
N LYS A 226 4.76 -3.56 20.37
CA LYS A 226 4.38 -4.94 20.06
C LYS A 226 5.40 -5.95 20.59
N LYS A 227 6.70 -5.70 20.38
CA LYS A 227 7.77 -6.56 20.90
C LYS A 227 7.70 -6.67 22.43
N LEU A 228 7.51 -5.55 23.12
CA LEU A 228 7.36 -5.52 24.58
C LEU A 228 6.12 -6.29 25.06
N VAL A 229 4.99 -6.12 24.39
CA VAL A 229 3.75 -6.86 24.72
C VAL A 229 3.93 -8.35 24.50
N MET A 230 4.57 -8.77 23.40
CA MET A 230 4.86 -10.18 23.11
C MET A 230 5.82 -10.78 24.14
N MET A 231 6.89 -10.07 24.51
CA MET A 231 7.81 -10.50 25.57
C MET A 231 7.11 -10.68 26.91
N LYS A 232 6.22 -9.75 27.30
CA LYS A 232 5.41 -9.86 28.52
C LYS A 232 4.49 -11.08 28.48
N ARG A 233 3.80 -11.32 27.35
CA ARG A 233 2.93 -12.50 27.17
C ARG A 233 3.72 -13.80 27.28
N ASN A 234 4.88 -13.89 26.63
CA ASN A 234 5.74 -15.07 26.70
C ASN A 234 6.26 -15.31 28.13
N ALA A 235 6.66 -14.26 28.85
CA ALA A 235 7.08 -14.39 30.24
C ALA A 235 5.96 -14.87 31.17
N ILE A 236 4.72 -14.40 30.98
CA ILE A 236 3.54 -14.87 31.72
C ILE A 236 3.25 -16.34 31.37
N PHE A 237 3.32 -16.71 30.10
CA PHE A 237 3.11 -18.07 29.64
C PHE A 237 4.13 -19.04 30.25
N LEU A 238 5.43 -18.71 30.21
CA LEU A 238 6.50 -19.50 30.83
C LEU A 238 6.31 -19.66 32.34
N LYS A 239 5.99 -18.57 33.06
CA LYS A 239 5.67 -18.65 34.50
C LYS A 239 4.45 -19.53 34.79
N THR A 240 3.49 -19.58 33.88
CA THR A 240 2.29 -20.42 34.03
C THR A 240 2.63 -21.89 33.78
N LEU A 241 3.52 -22.19 32.83
CA LEU A 241 4.05 -23.53 32.61
C LEU A 241 4.86 -24.01 33.81
N GLU A 242 5.80 -23.19 34.32
CA GLU A 242 6.56 -23.53 35.53
C GLU A 242 5.65 -23.80 36.73
N LYS A 243 4.59 -23.01 36.92
CA LYS A 243 3.60 -23.26 37.97
C LYS A 243 2.82 -24.55 37.75
N LYS A 244 2.43 -24.86 36.51
CA LYS A 244 1.76 -26.13 36.17
C LYS A 244 2.67 -27.33 36.36
N ASP A 245 3.97 -27.22 36.07
CA ASP A 245 4.93 -28.29 36.30
C ASP A 245 5.11 -28.55 37.81
N VAL A 246 5.10 -27.50 38.64
CA VAL A 246 5.11 -27.63 40.12
C VAL A 246 3.79 -28.17 40.67
N GLU A 247 2.64 -27.79 40.10
CA GLU A 247 1.31 -28.31 40.50
C GLU A 247 1.06 -29.77 40.04
N MET A 248 1.64 -30.19 38.90
CA MET A 248 1.59 -31.59 38.42
C MET A 248 2.42 -32.54 39.29
N VAL A 249 3.48 -32.06 39.94
CA VAL A 249 4.23 -32.84 40.96
C VAL A 249 3.42 -32.99 42.26
N HIS A 250 2.39 -32.16 42.47
CA HIS A 250 1.62 -32.14 43.72
C HIS A 250 0.14 -32.54 43.61
N SER A 251 -0.39 -32.88 42.44
CA SER A 251 -1.79 -33.31 42.36
C SER A 251 -2.19 -34.14 41.12
N CYS A 252 -2.79 -35.30 41.40
CA CYS A 252 -3.70 -36.05 40.54
C CYS A 252 -4.88 -36.50 41.44
N PRO A 253 -6.15 -36.53 41.01
CA PRO A 253 -6.91 -35.68 40.08
C PRO A 253 -8.12 -35.00 40.78
N ALA A 254 -8.70 -33.95 40.17
CA ALA A 254 -10.15 -33.70 40.23
C ALA A 254 -10.59 -32.67 39.17
N ASN A 255 -11.60 -33.07 38.39
CA ASN A 255 -12.40 -32.30 37.44
C ASN A 255 -12.51 -30.79 37.70
N ARG A 256 -12.43 -29.98 36.64
CA ARG A 256 -13.47 -29.00 36.26
C ARG A 256 -13.22 -28.34 34.90
N VAL A 257 -14.32 -28.27 34.17
CA VAL A 257 -14.59 -27.62 32.87
C VAL A 257 -14.29 -26.11 32.87
N ARG A 258 -13.91 -25.56 31.70
CA ARG A 258 -14.38 -24.28 31.09
C ARG A 258 -13.74 -24.08 29.70
N VAL A 259 -14.51 -24.05 28.61
CA VAL A 259 -15.22 -22.92 27.95
C VAL A 259 -14.29 -21.92 27.25
N ILE A 260 -14.48 -21.81 25.93
CA ILE A 260 -14.62 -20.53 25.22
C ILE A 260 -16.03 -20.54 24.63
#